data_AF-Q2GTS9-F1
#
_entry.id   AF-Q2GTS9-F1
#
_cell.length_a   1.000
_cell.length_b   1.000
_cell.length_c   1.000
_cell.angle_alpha   90.00
_cell.angle_beta   90.00
_cell.angle_gamma   90.00
#
_symmetry.space_group_name_H-M   'P 1'
#
loop_
_entity.id
_entity.type
_entity.pdbx_description
1 polymer ?
#
loop_
_entity_poly.entity_id
_entity_poly.type
_entity_poly.pdbx_seq_one_letter_code
_entity_poly.pdbx_strand_id
1 'polypeptide(L)'
;MFPKRHHLCRKMQYLTPLSTLGALFLAGTATISARGEQAGKYTDVVTNIRFRGNIEPSSFTFGLMTPQEPTTDFVAQIVAPLVDGAGWGGVSLGNFMTGPLLVVTLADGDKVMTAGRVPTNTA
;
A
#
# COMPACT_ATOMS: atom_id res chain seq x y z
N MET A 1 -32.28 -63.25 34.27
CA MET A 1 -31.70 -64.26 33.37
C MET A 1 -30.55 -63.60 32.58
N PHE A 2 -29.31 -63.95 32.90
CA PHE A 2 -28.11 -63.77 32.04
C PHE A 2 -28.22 -64.74 30.83
N PRO A 3 -27.58 -64.52 29.65
CA PRO A 3 -26.12 -64.47 29.47
C PRO A 3 -25.62 -63.29 28.60
N LYS A 4 -24.42 -62.70 28.74
CA LYS A 4 -22.99 -63.14 28.78
C LYS A 4 -22.29 -63.10 27.40
N ARG A 5 -21.18 -62.33 27.36
CA ARG A 5 -19.87 -62.57 26.69
C ARG A 5 -19.76 -62.22 25.20
N HIS A 6 -18.93 -61.25 24.81
CA HIS A 6 -17.46 -61.10 24.88
C HIS A 6 -16.71 -61.72 23.71
N HIS A 7 -15.85 -60.87 23.13
CA HIS A 7 -14.60 -61.15 22.40
C HIS A 7 -14.72 -61.94 21.10
N LEU A 8 -14.24 -61.34 20.01
CA LEU A 8 -12.90 -61.65 19.47
C LEU A 8 -12.70 -60.81 18.20
N CYS A 9 -11.62 -60.01 18.20
CA CYS A 9 -10.51 -60.19 17.25
C CYS A 9 -10.82 -59.58 15.87
N ARG A 10 -10.05 -58.65 15.32
CA ARG A 10 -8.64 -58.86 15.02
C ARG A 10 -8.03 -57.58 14.42
N LYS A 11 -6.89 -57.19 15.00
CA LYS A 11 -5.77 -56.43 14.42
C LYS A 11 -5.98 -54.93 14.13
N MET A 12 -5.41 -54.00 14.92
CA MET A 12 -3.96 -53.75 15.08
C MET A 12 -3.39 -53.27 13.73
N GLN A 13 -3.42 -51.96 13.47
CA GLN A 13 -2.34 -51.00 13.77
C GLN A 13 -1.27 -50.98 12.68
N TYR A 14 -1.03 -49.77 12.20
CA TYR A 14 0.24 -49.17 11.77
C TYR A 14 1.25 -50.08 11.05
N LEU A 15 1.50 -49.77 9.77
CA LEU A 15 2.85 -49.91 9.24
C LEU A 15 3.03 -49.02 7.99
N THR A 16 3.74 -47.91 8.17
CA THR A 16 4.42 -47.18 7.09
C THR A 16 5.47 -48.07 6.43
N PRO A 17 5.70 -47.92 5.11
CA PRO A 17 7.06 -48.08 4.59
C PRO A 17 7.56 -46.80 3.91
N LEU A 18 8.53 -46.20 4.61
CA LEU A 18 9.73 -45.56 4.10
C LEU A 18 10.18 -46.09 2.71
N SER A 19 10.28 -45.22 1.69
CA SER A 19 11.46 -45.07 0.81
C SER A 19 11.17 -44.32 -0.50
N THR A 20 11.84 -43.19 -0.66
CA THR A 20 12.41 -42.61 -1.91
C THR A 20 11.53 -42.40 -3.15
N LEU A 21 11.10 -41.16 -3.36
CA LEU A 21 11.07 -40.55 -4.70
C LEU A 21 11.30 -39.03 -4.61
N GLY A 22 12.49 -38.63 -5.06
CA GLY A 22 12.78 -37.41 -5.82
C GLY A 22 12.27 -36.08 -5.29
N ALA A 23 13.17 -35.32 -4.66
CA ALA A 23 13.03 -33.88 -4.49
C ALA A 23 12.85 -33.18 -5.84
N LEU A 24 11.66 -32.62 -6.09
CA LEU A 24 11.43 -31.70 -7.21
C LEU A 24 11.58 -30.26 -6.69
N PHE A 25 12.82 -29.77 -6.68
CA PHE A 25 13.11 -28.36 -6.39
C PHE A 25 12.79 -27.54 -7.65
N LEU A 26 11.52 -27.18 -7.83
CA LEU A 26 11.13 -26.24 -8.88
C LEU A 26 11.51 -24.83 -8.41
N ALA A 27 12.64 -24.33 -8.92
CA ALA A 27 13.06 -22.95 -8.77
C ALA A 27 12.06 -22.04 -9.50
N GLY A 28 11.01 -21.62 -8.79
CA GLY A 28 10.12 -20.55 -9.22
C GLY A 28 10.87 -19.22 -9.08
N THR A 29 11.48 -18.74 -10.16
CA THR A 29 11.88 -17.34 -10.26
C THR A 29 10.62 -16.49 -10.29
N ALA A 30 10.15 -16.07 -9.12
CA ALA A 30 9.15 -15.03 -8.99
C ALA A 30 9.75 -13.76 -9.58
N THR A 31 9.35 -13.42 -10.80
CA THR A 31 9.60 -12.11 -11.38
C THR A 31 8.76 -11.12 -10.56
N ILE A 32 9.40 -10.45 -9.61
CA ILE A 32 8.81 -9.30 -8.93
C ILE A 32 8.68 -8.21 -9.99
N SER A 33 7.53 -8.16 -10.65
CA SER A 33 7.16 -7.01 -11.47
C SER A 33 6.91 -5.87 -10.51
N ALA A 34 7.89 -4.97 -10.38
CA ALA A 34 7.67 -3.69 -9.74
C ALA A 34 6.56 -2.97 -10.52
N ARG A 35 5.33 -2.99 -10.01
CA ARG A 35 4.27 -2.10 -10.47
C ARG A 35 4.70 -0.69 -10.07
N GLY A 36 5.39 0.00 -10.96
CA GLY A 36 5.45 1.46 -10.91
C GLY A 36 4.03 1.95 -11.10
N GLU A 37 3.43 2.50 -10.06
CA GLU A 37 2.10 3.09 -10.15
C GLU A 37 2.19 4.27 -11.11
N GLN A 38 1.62 4.10 -12.29
CA GLN A 38 1.81 5.03 -13.39
C GLN A 38 0.89 6.22 -13.15
N ALA A 39 1.49 7.36 -12.77
CA ALA A 39 0.77 8.60 -12.55
C ALA A 39 -0.12 8.93 -13.75
N GLY A 40 -1.43 8.87 -13.54
CA GLY A 40 -2.44 9.22 -14.53
C GLY A 40 -2.47 10.72 -14.79
N LYS A 41 -3.05 11.11 -15.93
CA LYS A 41 -3.40 12.52 -16.19
C LYS A 41 -4.85 12.71 -15.82
N TYR A 42 -5.16 13.75 -15.05
CA TYR A 42 -6.54 14.12 -14.76
C TYR A 42 -6.73 15.63 -14.80
N THR A 43 -7.96 16.05 -15.08
CA THR A 43 -8.36 17.46 -15.04
C THR A 43 -9.26 17.65 -13.83
N ASP A 44 -8.91 18.59 -12.97
CA ASP A 44 -9.78 19.00 -11.87
C ASP A 44 -10.96 19.83 -12.43
N VAL A 45 -12.18 19.45 -12.07
CA VAL A 45 -13.42 20.10 -12.52
C VAL A 45 -13.63 21.49 -11.91
N VAL A 46 -13.05 21.77 -10.74
CA VAL A 46 -13.20 23.06 -10.05
C VAL A 46 -12.19 24.08 -10.59
N THR A 47 -10.93 23.67 -10.69
CA THR A 47 -9.84 24.59 -11.08
C THR A 47 -9.54 24.57 -12.58
N ASN A 48 -10.04 23.59 -13.33
CA ASN A 48 -9.72 23.35 -14.75
C ASN A 48 -8.23 23.11 -15.03
N ILE A 49 -7.46 22.76 -13.99
CA ILE A 49 -6.02 22.49 -14.11
C ILE A 49 -5.81 21.01 -14.44
N ARG A 50 -4.87 20.74 -15.35
CA ARG A 50 -4.45 19.38 -15.72
C ARG A 50 -3.29 18.94 -14.84
N PHE A 51 -3.56 17.99 -13.97
CA PHE A 51 -2.57 17.40 -13.08
C PHE A 51 -2.09 16.04 -13.59
N ARG A 52 -0.88 15.67 -13.16
CA ARG A 52 -0.33 14.33 -13.27
C ARG A 52 -0.22 13.73 -11.88
N GLY A 53 -0.74 12.54 -11.64
CA GLY A 53 -0.65 11.91 -10.32
C GLY A 53 -1.59 10.74 -10.16
N ASN A 54 -1.76 10.30 -8.92
CA ASN A 54 -2.67 9.19 -8.60
C ASN A 54 -3.97 9.73 -8.02
N ILE A 55 -5.07 9.25 -8.62
CA ILE A 55 -6.40 9.36 -8.04
C ILE A 55 -6.72 7.98 -7.50
N GLU A 56 -6.65 7.81 -6.18
CA GLU A 56 -7.22 6.62 -5.57
C GLU A 56 -8.72 6.87 -5.35
N PRO A 57 -9.61 6.03 -5.90
CA PRO A 57 -11.06 6.27 -5.86
C PRO A 57 -11.67 6.41 -4.47
N SER A 58 -10.99 5.92 -3.43
CA SER A 58 -11.59 5.74 -2.10
C SER A 58 -11.12 6.68 -1.03
N SER A 59 -10.03 7.46 -1.19
CA SER A 59 -9.53 8.23 -0.03
C SER A 59 -8.65 9.42 -0.38
N PHE A 60 -7.58 9.22 -1.14
CA PHE A 60 -6.54 10.23 -1.28
C PHE A 60 -6.20 10.48 -2.75
N THR A 61 -6.15 11.75 -3.15
CA THR A 61 -5.71 12.16 -4.48
C THR A 61 -4.53 13.08 -4.36
N PHE A 62 -3.49 12.78 -5.13
CA PHE A 62 -2.34 13.65 -5.30
C PHE A 62 -2.15 13.95 -6.78
N GLY A 63 -2.05 15.24 -7.12
CA GLY A 63 -1.74 15.71 -8.46
C GLY A 63 -0.61 16.72 -8.43
N LEU A 64 0.23 16.72 -9.46
CA LEU A 64 1.24 17.72 -9.67
C LEU A 64 1.21 18.23 -11.11
N MET A 65 1.40 19.54 -11.27
CA MET A 65 1.55 20.22 -12.54
C MET A 65 2.87 20.98 -12.51
N THR A 66 3.67 20.77 -13.55
CA THR A 66 4.88 21.55 -13.81
C THR A 66 4.60 22.57 -14.91
N PRO A 67 5.27 23.73 -14.90
CA PRO A 67 5.34 24.61 -16.06
C PRO A 67 5.90 23.91 -17.30
N GLN A 68 5.76 24.56 -18.47
CA GLN A 68 6.28 24.04 -19.74
C GLN A 68 7.81 23.80 -19.67
N GLU A 69 8.52 24.68 -18.97
CA GLU A 69 9.93 24.55 -18.66
C GLU A 69 10.07 24.38 -17.13
N PRO A 70 10.26 23.15 -16.61
CA PRO A 70 10.35 22.91 -15.18
C PRO A 70 11.69 23.45 -14.64
N THR A 71 11.62 24.42 -13.73
CA THR A 71 12.80 24.97 -13.04
C THR A 71 12.87 24.44 -11.61
N THR A 72 12.20 25.11 -10.67
CA THR A 72 12.19 24.79 -9.23
C THR A 72 10.77 24.67 -8.67
N ASP A 73 9.78 25.15 -9.43
CA ASP A 73 8.44 25.39 -8.91
C ASP A 73 7.44 24.46 -9.60
N PHE A 74 6.47 24.00 -8.82
CA PHE A 74 5.37 23.19 -9.29
C PHE A 74 4.12 23.51 -8.48
N VAL A 75 2.96 23.22 -9.06
CA VAL A 75 1.69 23.32 -8.37
C VAL A 75 1.25 21.91 -8.04
N ALA A 76 0.99 21.62 -6.77
CA ALA A 76 0.46 20.35 -6.33
C ALA A 76 -0.93 20.51 -5.74
N GLN A 77 -1.76 19.48 -5.95
CA GLN A 77 -3.07 19.32 -5.36
C GLN A 77 -3.06 18.07 -4.47
N ILE A 78 -3.52 18.25 -3.24
CA ILE A 78 -3.72 17.17 -2.26
C ILE A 78 -5.20 17.21 -1.88
N VAL A 79 -5.90 16.11 -2.12
CA VAL A 79 -7.28 15.90 -1.64
C VAL A 79 -7.23 14.70 -0.71
N ALA A 80 -7.50 14.94 0.58
CA ALA A 80 -7.55 13.91 1.60
C ALA A 80 -8.99 13.82 2.15
N PRO A 81 -9.43 12.65 2.63
CA PRO A 81 -10.74 12.51 3.22
C PRO A 81 -10.69 13.04 4.66
N LEU A 82 -11.73 13.77 5.06
CA LEU A 82 -11.89 14.23 6.43
C LEU A 82 -12.88 13.32 7.15
N VAL A 83 -12.57 12.95 8.39
CA VAL A 83 -13.49 12.26 9.30
C VAL A 83 -13.82 13.24 10.43
N ASP A 84 -15.10 13.60 10.57
CA ASP A 84 -15.58 14.57 11.56
C ASP A 84 -14.85 15.94 11.51
N GLY A 85 -14.48 16.39 10.32
CA GLY A 85 -13.77 17.66 10.11
C GLY A 85 -12.28 17.62 10.46
N ALA A 86 -11.75 16.45 10.85
CA ALA A 86 -10.34 16.24 11.12
C ALA A 86 -9.72 15.31 10.06
N GLY A 87 -8.52 15.64 9.61
CA GLY A 87 -7.81 14.83 8.64
C GLY A 87 -6.54 15.50 8.15
N TRP A 88 -5.54 14.68 7.82
CA TRP A 88 -4.29 15.14 7.23
C TRP A 88 -3.97 14.31 5.99
N GLY A 89 -3.26 14.94 5.07
CA GLY A 89 -2.71 14.33 3.87
C GLY A 89 -1.26 14.75 3.73
N GLY A 90 -0.38 13.81 3.41
CA GLY A 90 1.04 14.08 3.23
C GLY A 90 1.60 13.40 2.01
N VAL A 91 2.52 14.06 1.34
CA VAL A 91 3.24 13.51 0.19
C VAL A 91 4.75 13.68 0.39
N SER A 92 5.50 12.64 0.05
CA SER A 92 6.94 12.76 -0.12
C SER A 92 7.24 13.15 -1.55
N LEU A 93 8.07 14.17 -1.75
CA LEU A 93 8.57 14.54 -3.07
C LEU A 93 9.71 13.62 -3.55
N GLY A 94 10.10 12.64 -2.72
CA GLY A 94 10.98 11.55 -3.12
C GLY A 94 10.33 10.19 -2.89
N ASN A 95 11.08 9.14 -3.18
CA ASN A 95 10.61 7.76 -3.02
C ASN A 95 10.57 7.28 -1.56
N PHE A 96 11.17 8.03 -0.64
CA PHE A 96 11.32 7.64 0.76
C PHE A 96 10.76 8.73 1.68
N MET A 97 10.37 8.34 2.90
CA MET A 97 9.86 9.27 3.91
C MET A 97 10.99 10.10 4.55
N THR A 98 12.16 9.50 4.76
CA THR A 98 13.30 10.12 5.45
C THR A 98 14.33 10.61 4.44
N GLY A 99 14.77 11.86 4.57
CA GLY A 99 15.72 12.50 3.67
C GLY A 99 15.08 13.49 2.69
N PRO A 100 14.09 13.09 1.86
CA PRO A 100 13.38 14.00 0.98
C PRO A 100 12.50 15.02 1.71
N LEU A 101 12.12 16.08 0.99
CA LEU A 101 11.11 17.03 1.44
C LEU A 101 9.73 16.35 1.47
N LEU A 102 9.12 16.34 2.64
CA LEU A 102 7.71 16.01 2.84
C LEU A 102 6.88 17.30 2.83
N VAL A 103 5.73 17.25 2.18
CA VAL A 103 4.70 18.28 2.29
C VAL A 103 3.51 17.65 3.02
N VAL A 104 3.15 18.21 4.17
CA VAL A 104 2.03 17.73 4.98
C VAL A 104 0.98 18.83 5.07
N THR A 105 -0.26 18.47 4.82
CA THR A 105 -1.42 19.35 4.87
C THR A 105 -2.45 18.80 5.84
N LEU A 106 -3.00 19.67 6.70
CA LEU A 106 -3.99 19.34 7.71
C LEU A 106 -5.18 20.30 7.57
N ALA A 107 -6.39 19.78 7.75
CA ALA A 107 -7.59 20.60 7.91
C ALA A 107 -7.72 21.08 9.37
N ASP A 108 -7.86 22.40 9.56
CA ASP A 108 -8.11 23.07 10.83
C ASP A 108 -9.39 23.90 10.71
N GLY A 109 -10.53 23.25 10.92
CA GLY A 109 -11.85 23.84 10.63
C GLY A 109 -11.97 24.23 9.15
N ASP A 110 -12.28 25.50 8.90
CA ASP A 110 -12.40 26.07 7.54
C ASP A 110 -11.04 26.45 6.91
N LYS A 111 -9.92 26.16 7.58
CA LYS A 111 -8.57 26.51 7.12
C LYS A 111 -7.78 25.26 6.76
N VAL A 112 -6.86 25.44 5.82
CA VAL A 112 -5.90 24.41 5.43
C VAL A 112 -4.51 24.88 5.85
N MET A 113 -3.84 24.07 6.66
CA MET A 113 -2.48 24.33 7.13
C MET A 113 -1.51 23.40 6.40
N THR A 114 -0.45 23.96 5.80
CA THR A 114 0.57 23.19 5.09
C THR A 114 1.95 23.44 5.68
N ALA A 115 2.73 22.38 5.88
CA ALA A 115 4.08 22.45 6.39
C ALA A 115 5.04 21.56 5.59
N GLY A 116 6.21 22.11 5.26
CA GLY A 116 7.34 21.34 4.72
C GLY A 116 8.13 20.70 5.87
N ARG A 117 8.44 19.41 5.76
CA ARG A 117 9.23 18.67 6.76
C ARG A 117 10.37 17.93 6.06
N VAL A 118 11.52 17.83 6.73
CA VAL A 118 12.64 16.99 6.30
C VAL A 118 12.93 16.00 7.43
N PRO A 119 12.34 14.79 7.40
CA PRO A 119 12.50 13.83 8.47
C PRO A 119 13.88 13.19 8.41
N THR A 120 14.56 13.16 9.55
CA THR A 120 15.73 12.33 9.76
C THR A 120 15.32 11.08 10.52
N ASN A 121 15.92 9.94 10.19
CA ASN A 121 15.79 8.74 10.99
C ASN A 121 16.75 8.82 12.17
N THR A 122 16.37 9.57 13.21
CA THR A 122 17.13 9.62 14.46
C THR A 122 16.35 8.81 15.48
N ALA A 123 16.85 7.61 15.78
CA ALA A 123 16.38 6.76 16.87
C ALA A 123 16.91 7.25 18.22
#